data_AF-A0A1X2KIM6-F1
#
_entry.id   AF-A0A1X2KIM6-F1
#
_cell.length_a   1.000
_cell.length_b   1.000
_cell.length_c   1.000
_cell.angle_alpha   90.00
_cell.angle_beta   90.00
_cell.angle_gamma   90.00
#
_symmetry.space_group_name_H-M   'P 1'
#
loop_
_entity.id
_entity.type
_entity.pdbx_description
1 polymer ?
#
loop_
_entity_poly.entity_id
_entity_poly.type
_entity_poly.pdbx_seq_one_letter_code
_entity_poly.pdbx_strand_id
1 'polypeptide(L)'
;MIDHAAAEINETTDRWINNASRAEPETDALSPLKDLGYSGSKATILSGAATTDSDAIKATILQGFAKIPDCSWTDFGVNALYNAKKDMILTTVVLAA
;
A
#
# COMPACT_ATOMS: atom_id res chain seq x y z
N MET A 1 10.13 8.97 2.11
CA MET A 1 10.57 7.56 2.25
C MET A 1 9.37 6.64 2.30
N ILE A 2 8.44 6.83 3.24
CA ILE A 2 7.29 5.92 3.39
C ILE A 2 6.34 6.00 2.19
N ASP A 3 6.17 7.18 1.59
CA ASP A 3 5.45 7.30 0.30
C ASP A 3 6.14 6.54 -0.84
N HIS A 4 7.47 6.45 -0.81
CA HIS A 4 8.22 5.70 -1.81
C HIS A 4 8.01 4.19 -1.64
N ALA A 5 8.06 3.68 -0.39
CA ALA A 5 7.68 2.31 -0.10
C ALA A 5 6.23 2.02 -0.51
N ALA A 6 5.29 2.93 -0.23
CA ALA A 6 3.90 2.80 -0.66
C ALA A 6 3.79 2.73 -2.19
N ALA A 7 4.57 3.53 -2.92
CA ALA A 7 4.60 3.49 -4.39
C ALA A 7 5.17 2.18 -4.94
N GLU A 8 6.30 1.70 -4.39
CA GLU A 8 6.90 0.43 -4.81
C GLU A 8 5.95 -0.75 -4.56
N ILE A 9 5.32 -0.80 -3.39
CA ILE A 9 4.32 -1.82 -3.04
C ILE A 9 3.12 -1.74 -4.00
N ASN A 10 2.61 -0.54 -4.30
CA ASN A 10 1.50 -0.37 -5.24
C ASN A 10 1.88 -0.83 -6.66
N GLU A 11 3.12 -0.58 -7.10
CA GLU A 11 3.65 -1.04 -8.39
C GLU A 11 3.80 -2.58 -8.43
N THR A 12 4.20 -3.22 -7.33
CA THR A 12 4.22 -4.71 -7.27
C THR A 12 2.81 -5.28 -7.44
N THR A 13 1.81 -4.65 -6.81
CA THR A 13 0.39 -5.02 -6.95
C THR A 13 -0.09 -4.82 -8.38
N ASP A 14 0.22 -3.67 -9.00
CA ASP A 14 -0.12 -3.39 -10.40
C ASP A 14 0.44 -4.46 -11.35
N ARG A 15 1.74 -4.76 -11.22
CA ARG A 15 2.40 -5.78 -12.05
C ARG A 15 1.81 -7.16 -11.83
N TRP A 16 1.47 -7.51 -10.58
CA TRP A 16 0.82 -8.78 -10.26
C TRP A 16 -0.55 -8.92 -10.93
N ILE A 17 -1.46 -7.95 -10.75
CA ILE A 17 -2.81 -8.02 -11.32
C ILE A 17 -2.80 -7.95 -12.86
N ASN A 18 -1.74 -7.36 -13.43
CA ASN A 18 -1.49 -7.31 -14.86
C ASN A 18 -0.87 -8.60 -15.42
N ASN A 19 -0.60 -9.61 -14.57
CA ASN A 19 0.13 -10.84 -14.88
C ASN A 19 1.53 -10.56 -15.49
N ALA A 20 2.17 -9.48 -15.04
CA ALA A 20 3.49 -9.02 -15.47
C ALA A 20 4.60 -9.30 -14.44
N SER A 21 4.24 -9.86 -13.27
CA SER A 21 5.17 -10.31 -12.24
C SER A 21 4.93 -11.78 -11.91
N ARG A 22 6.00 -12.49 -11.52
CA ARG A 22 5.93 -13.84 -10.92
C ARG A 22 5.94 -13.82 -9.39
N ALA A 23 6.33 -12.69 -8.80
CA ALA A 23 6.33 -12.48 -7.36
C ALA A 23 4.96 -11.97 -6.91
N GLU A 24 4.46 -12.55 -5.82
CA GLU A 24 3.26 -12.08 -5.12
C GLU A 24 3.48 -10.65 -4.58
N PRO A 25 2.43 -9.80 -4.48
CA PRO A 25 2.56 -8.49 -3.88
C PRO A 25 3.04 -8.55 -2.44
N GLU A 26 3.78 -7.52 -2.02
CA GLU A 26 4.27 -7.42 -0.64
C GLU A 26 3.12 -7.42 0.36
N THR A 27 3.25 -8.24 1.40
CA THR A 27 2.26 -8.34 2.50
C THR A 27 2.76 -7.72 3.80
N ASP A 28 4.05 -7.36 3.85
CA ASP A 28 4.69 -6.66 4.96
C ASP A 28 5.47 -5.43 4.44
N ALA A 29 5.15 -4.25 4.98
CA ALA A 29 5.83 -3.02 4.62
C ALA A 29 7.20 -2.87 5.29
N LEU A 30 7.52 -3.69 6.30
CA LEU A 30 8.74 -3.51 7.07
C LEU A 30 9.99 -3.80 6.25
N SER A 31 10.00 -4.84 5.41
CA SER A 31 11.17 -5.17 4.58
C SER A 31 11.49 -4.05 3.57
N PRO A 32 10.54 -3.58 2.73
CA PRO A 32 10.81 -2.44 1.83
C PRO A 32 11.24 -1.17 2.57
N LEU A 33 10.64 -0.89 3.74
CA LEU A 33 11.06 0.25 4.56
C LEU A 33 12.49 0.10 5.10
N LYS A 34 12.91 -1.11 5.49
CA LYS A 34 14.28 -1.38 5.97
C LYS A 34 15.31 -1.20 4.87
N ASP A 35 15.00 -1.61 3.65
CA ASP A 35 15.87 -1.41 2.49
C ASP A 35 16.08 0.09 2.19
N LEU A 36 15.08 0.92 2.52
CA LEU A 36 15.16 2.39 2.43
C LEU A 36 15.81 3.06 3.66
N GLY A 37 16.20 2.30 4.69
CA GLY A 37 16.86 2.81 5.89
C GLY A 37 15.93 3.23 7.03
N TYR A 38 14.67 2.78 7.04
CA TYR A 38 13.71 3.07 8.11
C TYR A 38 14.11 2.39 9.44
N SER A 39 14.16 3.17 10.52
CA SER A 39 14.59 2.68 11.84
C SER A 39 13.50 1.99 12.66
N GLY A 40 12.22 2.22 12.34
CA GLY A 40 11.09 1.64 13.08
C GLY A 40 11.05 0.11 13.04
N SER A 41 10.20 -0.48 13.86
CA SER A 41 10.14 -1.93 14.11
C SER A 41 8.80 -2.56 13.71
N LYS A 42 7.83 -1.74 13.30
CA LYS A 42 6.47 -2.14 13.00
C LYS A 42 6.01 -1.43 11.73
N ALA A 43 5.43 -2.18 10.82
CA ALA A 43 4.78 -1.60 9.64
C ALA A 43 3.60 -2.45 9.20
N THR A 44 2.68 -1.86 8.44
CA THR A 44 1.59 -2.60 7.80
C THR A 44 1.15 -1.93 6.50
N ILE A 45 0.59 -2.75 5.60
CA ILE A 45 0.06 -2.33 4.31
C ILE A 45 -1.46 -2.34 4.37
N LEU A 46 -2.06 -1.25 3.91
CA LEU A 46 -3.47 -1.15 3.57
C LEU A 46 -3.60 -0.96 2.07
N SER A 47 -4.40 -1.80 1.42
CA SER A 47 -4.60 -1.76 -0.03
C SER A 47 -6.08 -1.57 -0.34
N GLY A 48 -6.35 -0.79 -1.38
CA GLY A 48 -7.68 -0.62 -1.96
C GLY A 48 -7.61 -0.65 -3.48
N ALA A 49 -8.72 -1.06 -4.10
CA ALA A 49 -8.87 -1.04 -5.54
C ALA A 49 -10.33 -0.80 -5.90
N ALA A 50 -10.60 0.17 -6.78
CA ALA A 50 -11.93 0.41 -7.33
C ALA A 50 -11.87 1.19 -8.65
N THR A 51 -13.00 1.35 -9.32
CA THR A 51 -13.09 2.10 -10.58
C THR A 51 -13.20 3.62 -10.40
N THR A 52 -13.34 4.10 -9.16
CA THR A 52 -13.38 5.53 -8.81
C THR A 52 -12.44 5.83 -7.65
N ASP A 53 -11.95 7.07 -7.57
CA ASP A 53 -11.02 7.47 -6.50
C ASP A 53 -11.68 7.30 -5.12
N SER A 54 -12.94 7.72 -5.00
CA SER A 54 -13.70 7.63 -3.75
C SER A 54 -13.88 6.20 -3.28
N ASP A 55 -14.18 5.27 -4.18
CA ASP A 55 -14.38 3.88 -3.81
C ASP A 55 -13.06 3.17 -3.49
N ALA A 56 -11.96 3.53 -4.17
CA ALA A 56 -10.64 2.98 -3.88
C ALA A 56 -10.15 3.42 -2.50
N ILE A 57 -10.35 4.70 -2.16
CA ILE A 57 -10.09 5.24 -0.81
C ILE A 57 -10.98 4.52 0.21
N LYS A 58 -12.27 4.38 -0.05
CA LYS A 58 -13.20 3.66 0.84
C LYS A 58 -12.76 2.22 1.07
N ALA A 59 -12.37 1.50 0.02
CA ALA A 59 -11.86 0.14 0.12
C ALA A 59 -10.59 0.06 0.99
N THR A 60 -9.68 1.02 0.84
CA THR A 60 -8.46 1.11 1.67
C THR A 60 -8.79 1.31 3.15
N ILE A 61 -9.72 2.22 3.46
CA ILE A 61 -10.17 2.47 4.83
C ILE A 61 -10.84 1.22 5.42
N LEU A 62 -11.64 0.50 4.62
CA LEU A 62 -12.26 -0.76 5.05
C LEU A 62 -11.21 -1.83 5.37
N GLN A 63 -10.16 -1.96 4.56
CA GLN A 63 -9.05 -2.89 4.84
C GLN A 63 -8.33 -2.51 6.14
N GLY A 64 -8.18 -1.20 6.40
CA GLY A 64 -7.55 -0.66 7.59
C GLY A 64 -8.42 -0.59 8.84
N PHE A 65 -9.68 -1.02 8.81
CA PHE A 65 -10.64 -0.84 9.92
C PHE A 65 -10.08 -1.25 11.30
N ALA A 66 -9.33 -2.35 11.39
CA ALA A 66 -8.75 -2.84 12.64
C ALA A 66 -7.32 -2.33 12.90
N LYS A 67 -6.65 -1.77 11.89
CA LYS A 67 -5.24 -1.35 11.94
C LYS A 67 -5.10 0.15 12.21
N ILE A 68 -5.93 0.98 11.57
CA ILE A 68 -5.92 2.45 11.70
C ILE A 68 -6.16 2.93 13.15
N PRO A 69 -7.03 2.29 13.96
CA PRO A 69 -7.27 2.75 15.34
C PRO A 69 -6.09 2.56 16.30
N ASP A 70 -5.02 1.87 15.89
CA ASP A 70 -3.85 1.68 16.73
C ASP A 70 -3.03 2.98 16.80
N CYS A 71 -3.08 3.66 17.94
CA CYS A 71 -2.39 4.94 18.16
C CYS A 71 -0.86 4.83 18.25
N SER A 72 -0.26 3.64 18.12
CA SER A 72 1.20 3.48 18.10
C SER A 72 1.84 3.85 16.75
N TRP A 73 1.05 3.98 15.67
CA TRP A 73 1.56 4.45 14.39
C TRP A 73 2.02 5.91 14.50
N THR A 74 3.28 6.16 14.18
CA THR A 74 3.87 7.51 14.21
C THR A 74 4.06 8.08 12.82
N ASP A 75 4.14 7.22 11.81
CA ASP A 75 4.43 7.61 10.45
C ASP A 75 3.51 6.90 9.45
N PHE A 76 3.24 7.57 8.33
CA PHE A 76 2.48 6.99 7.24
C PHE A 76 2.96 7.49 5.88
N GLY A 77 2.66 6.72 4.84
CA GLY A 77 2.88 7.10 3.46
C GLY A 77 1.80 6.53 2.57
N VAL A 78 1.53 7.21 1.46
CA VAL A 78 0.39 6.91 0.59
C VAL A 78 0.79 6.93 -0.87
N ASN A 79 0.16 6.06 -1.66
CA ASN A 79 0.26 6.11 -3.10
C ASN A 79 -1.08 5.74 -3.75
N ALA A 80 -1.41 6.42 -4.83
CA ALA A 80 -2.50 6.06 -5.73
C ALA A 80 -1.93 5.88 -7.14
N LEU A 81 -2.38 4.83 -7.82
CA LEU A 81 -1.92 4.44 -9.15
C LEU A 81 -3.13 4.03 -9.99
N TYR A 82 -3.25 4.59 -11.19
CA TYR A 82 -4.26 4.16 -12.14
C TYR A 82 -3.74 3.00 -12.99
N ASN A 83 -4.41 1.86 -12.92
CA ASN A 83 -4.17 0.71 -13.78
C ASN A 83 -5.08 0.79 -15.02
N ALA A 84 -4.50 1.19 -16.14
CA ALA A 84 -5.23 1.31 -17.41
C ALA A 84 -5.70 -0.03 -18.01
N LYS A 85 -5.05 -1.15 -17.69
CA LYS A 85 -5.40 -2.49 -18.24
C LYS A 85 -6.63 -3.09 -17.57
N LYS A 86 -6.85 -2.73 -16.31
CA LYS A 86 -7.96 -3.19 -15.46
C LYS A 86 -9.02 -2.09 -15.25
N ASP A 87 -8.74 -0.89 -15.73
CA ASP A 87 -9.56 0.32 -15.55
C ASP A 87 -9.95 0.55 -14.09
N MET A 88 -8.93 0.57 -13.23
CA MET A 88 -9.11 0.75 -11.79
C MET A 88 -8.00 1.60 -11.17
N ILE A 89 -8.33 2.25 -10.07
CA ILE A 89 -7.41 2.96 -9.21
C ILE A 89 -7.01 2.03 -8.07
N LEU A 90 -5.71 1.81 -7.95
CA LEU A 90 -5.07 1.11 -6.85
C LEU A 90 -4.56 2.12 -5.85
N THR A 91 -4.90 1.91 -4.59
CA THR A 91 -4.46 2.75 -3.47
C THR A 91 -3.71 1.90 -2.47
N THR A 92 -2.57 2.40 -2.02
CA THR A 92 -1.74 1.76 -1.01
C THR A 92 -1.41 2.77 0.08
N VAL A 93 -1.61 2.39 1.34
CA VAL A 93 -1.20 3.14 2.52
C VAL A 93 -0.26 2.25 3.33
N VAL A 94 0.88 2.80 3.70
CA VAL A 94 1.82 2.18 4.65
C VAL A 94 1.70 2.93 5.96
N LEU A 95 1.42 2.21 7.05
CA LEU A 95 1.53 2.73 8.42
C LEU A 95 2.78 2.14 9.06
N ALA A 96 3.54 2.95 9.81
CA ALA A 96 4.79 2.52 10.41
C ALA A 96 5.07 3.17 11.77
N ALA A 97 5.92 2.50 12.57
CA ALA A 97 6.44 2.94 13.86
C ALA A 97 7.73 2.19 14.23
#